data_AF-A0A0F2QMD4-F1
#
_entry.id   AF-A0A0F2QMD4-F1
#
_cell.length_a   1.000
_cell.length_b   1.000
_cell.length_c   1.000
_cell.angle_alpha   90.00
_cell.angle_beta   90.00
_cell.angle_gamma   90.00
#
_symmetry.space_group_name_H-M   'P 1'
#
loop_
_entity.id
_entity.type
_entity.pdbx_description
1 polymer ?
#
loop_
_entity_poly.entity_id
_entity_poly.type
_entity_poly.pdbx_seq_one_letter_code
_entity_poly.pdbx_strand_id
1 'polypeptide(L)'
;MIRTLCLGLVATSLFAAPALAETRSEQVAGCMIRNATETDISQMKQLMLLALQEKKSEATGVLGSLMLTAGLSASSNCGVGFNEVGTPMFEYALRLYGEHLGTVVLERSLDAMDLPMQ
;
A
#
# COMPACT_ATOMS: atom_id res chain seq x y z
N MET A 1 35.13 -53.81 -19.84
CA MET A 1 35.25 -52.53 -19.11
C MET A 1 34.87 -51.40 -20.04
N ILE A 2 33.78 -50.67 -19.74
CA ILE A 2 33.59 -49.22 -19.87
C ILE A 2 32.07 -48.95 -19.75
N ARG A 3 31.74 -48.23 -18.67
CA ARG A 3 30.44 -47.70 -18.28
C ARG A 3 30.27 -46.33 -18.93
N THR A 4 29.08 -46.04 -19.47
CA THR A 4 28.59 -44.68 -19.78
C THR A 4 27.12 -44.85 -20.21
N LEU A 5 26.08 -44.73 -19.38
CA LEU A 5 25.54 -43.61 -18.59
C LEU A 5 25.28 -42.30 -19.36
N CYS A 6 23.97 -42.00 -19.44
CA CYS A 6 23.28 -40.71 -19.52
C CYS A 6 23.36 -39.87 -20.80
N LEU A 7 22.17 -39.52 -21.33
CA LEU A 7 21.70 -38.13 -21.39
C LEU A 7 20.22 -38.09 -21.85
N GLY A 8 19.33 -38.48 -20.96
CA GLY A 8 17.95 -38.01 -20.99
C GLY A 8 17.95 -36.61 -20.37
N LEU A 9 18.21 -35.58 -21.18
CA LEU A 9 18.02 -34.19 -20.75
C LEU A 9 16.56 -33.82 -21.02
N VAL A 10 15.67 -34.23 -20.11
CA VAL A 10 14.35 -33.62 -20.02
C VAL A 10 14.59 -32.18 -19.60
N ALA A 11 14.38 -31.26 -20.53
CA ALA A 11 14.31 -29.84 -20.27
C ALA A 11 13.06 -29.58 -19.40
N THR A 12 13.15 -29.84 -18.10
CA THR A 12 12.29 -29.19 -17.13
C THR A 12 12.76 -27.76 -17.06
N SER A 13 12.22 -26.93 -17.96
CA SER A 13 12.23 -25.49 -17.79
C SER A 13 11.67 -25.21 -16.40
N LEU A 14 12.56 -24.86 -15.48
CA LEU A 14 12.24 -24.20 -14.24
C LEU A 14 11.36 -23.02 -14.62
N PHE A 15 10.04 -23.17 -14.46
CA PHE A 15 9.17 -22.05 -14.17
C PHE A 15 9.61 -21.52 -12.82
N ALA A 16 10.70 -20.76 -12.81
CA ALA A 16 10.93 -19.77 -11.79
C ALA A 16 9.75 -18.81 -11.95
N ALA A 17 8.72 -18.99 -11.12
CA ALA A 17 7.80 -17.91 -10.84
C ALA A 17 8.68 -16.68 -10.56
N PRO A 18 8.44 -15.52 -11.19
CA PRO A 18 9.22 -14.35 -10.85
C PRO A 18 9.01 -14.17 -9.36
N ALA A 19 10.09 -14.26 -8.57
CA ALA A 19 10.07 -13.66 -7.25
C ALA A 19 9.68 -12.21 -7.53
N LEU A 20 8.44 -11.84 -7.17
CA LEU A 20 7.89 -10.51 -7.38
C LEU A 20 8.87 -9.55 -6.73
N ALA A 21 9.74 -8.95 -7.53
CA ALA A 21 10.71 -7.99 -7.04
C ALA A 21 9.89 -6.80 -6.59
N GLU A 22 9.73 -6.66 -5.27
CA GLU A 22 8.97 -5.59 -4.65
C GLU A 22 9.45 -4.26 -5.23
N THR A 23 8.54 -3.57 -5.90
CA THR A 23 8.83 -2.29 -6.52
C THR A 23 9.20 -1.27 -5.45
N ARG A 24 9.99 -0.25 -5.81
CA ARG A 24 10.33 0.84 -4.88
C ARG A 24 9.08 1.46 -4.24
N SER A 25 8.01 1.59 -5.00
CA SER A 25 6.72 2.10 -4.54
C SER A 25 6.03 1.18 -3.53
N GLU A 26 6.07 -0.15 -3.73
CA GLU A 26 5.55 -1.11 -2.75
C GLU A 26 6.37 -1.08 -1.46
N GLN A 27 7.70 -0.95 -1.55
CA GLN A 27 8.57 -0.82 -0.37
C GLN A 27 8.26 0.44 0.44
N VAL A 28 8.08 1.57 -0.25
CA VAL A 28 7.71 2.84 0.38
C VAL A 28 6.31 2.74 1.00
N ALA A 29 5.32 2.24 0.27
CA ALA A 29 3.96 2.04 0.78
C ALA A 29 3.96 1.12 2.01
N GLY A 30 4.63 -0.02 1.94
CA GLY A 30 4.76 -0.96 3.05
C GLY A 30 5.44 -0.33 4.27
N CYS A 31 6.45 0.51 4.07
CA CYS A 31 7.04 1.28 5.16
C CYS A 31 6.06 2.28 5.77
N MET A 32 5.34 3.03 4.94
CA MET A 32 4.35 4.01 5.42
C MET A 32 3.22 3.32 6.19
N ILE A 33 2.72 2.18 5.69
CA ILE A 33 1.73 1.34 6.37
C ILE A 33 2.21 0.91 7.75
N ARG A 34 3.46 0.42 7.86
CA ARG A 34 4.03 0.02 9.17
C ARG A 34 4.17 1.18 10.16
N ASN A 35 4.25 2.41 9.66
CA ASN A 35 4.32 3.63 10.47
C ASN A 35 2.99 4.39 10.52
N ALA A 36 1.90 3.80 10.02
CA ALA A 36 0.59 4.42 10.05
C ALA A 36 0.13 4.62 11.49
N THR A 37 -0.49 5.75 11.76
CA THR A 37 -0.99 6.12 13.09
C THR A 37 -2.52 6.08 13.12
N GLU A 38 -3.09 6.04 14.33
CA GLU A 38 -4.54 6.21 14.51
C GLU A 38 -5.06 7.54 13.96
N THR A 39 -4.20 8.58 13.90
CA THR A 39 -4.51 9.85 13.26
C THR A 39 -4.73 9.67 11.76
N ASP A 40 -3.88 8.90 11.07
CA ASP A 40 -4.01 8.62 9.64
C ASP A 40 -5.32 7.88 9.35
N ILE A 41 -5.65 6.89 10.17
CA ILE A 41 -6.90 6.12 10.06
C ILE A 41 -8.11 7.02 10.30
N SER A 42 -8.06 7.88 11.32
CA SER A 42 -9.13 8.85 11.60
C SER A 42 -9.32 9.85 10.47
N GLN A 43 -8.24 10.35 9.87
CA GLN A 43 -8.27 11.25 8.72
C GLN A 43 -8.85 10.55 7.49
N MET A 44 -8.46 9.30 7.23
CA MET A 44 -9.04 8.51 6.16
C MET A 44 -10.54 8.28 6.36
N LYS A 45 -10.98 7.93 7.58
CA LYS A 45 -12.41 7.80 7.92
C LYS A 45 -13.17 9.09 7.63
N GLN A 46 -12.64 10.23 8.08
CA GLN A 46 -13.26 11.52 7.85
C GLN A 46 -13.31 11.86 6.35
N LEU A 47 -12.25 11.59 5.61
CA LEU A 47 -12.20 11.77 4.16
C LEU A 47 -13.28 10.95 3.46
N MET A 48 -13.41 9.66 3.79
CA MET A 48 -14.43 8.77 3.22
C MET A 48 -15.84 9.27 3.53
N LEU A 49 -16.12 9.66 4.78
CA LEU A 49 -17.43 10.19 5.18
C LEU A 49 -17.78 11.49 4.43
N LEU A 50 -16.83 12.42 4.32
CA LEU A 50 -17.05 13.68 3.61
C LEU A 50 -17.24 13.46 2.11
N ALA A 51 -16.46 12.55 1.51
CA ALA A 51 -16.60 12.19 0.10
C ALA A 51 -17.97 11.55 -0.20
N LEU A 52 -18.43 10.62 0.66
CA LEU A 52 -19.75 10.00 0.55
C LEU A 52 -20.92 10.97 0.75
N GLN A 53 -20.70 12.06 1.50
CA GLN A 53 -21.67 13.16 1.67
C GLN A 53 -21.57 14.23 0.58
N GLU A 54 -20.77 14.01 -0.48
CA GLU A 54 -20.51 14.97 -1.56
C GLU A 54 -19.93 16.32 -1.10
N LYS A 55 -19.33 16.37 0.10
CA LYS A 55 -18.70 17.57 0.68
C LYS A 55 -17.28 17.77 0.16
N LYS A 56 -17.18 18.07 -1.14
CA LYS A 56 -15.91 18.13 -1.88
C LYS A 56 -14.88 19.09 -1.27
N SER A 57 -15.31 20.28 -0.80
CA SER A 57 -14.39 21.30 -0.26
C SER A 57 -13.70 20.79 1.01
N GLU A 58 -14.50 20.27 1.93
CA GLU A 58 -14.06 19.73 3.21
C GLU A 58 -13.23 18.45 3.01
N ALA A 59 -13.67 17.56 2.11
CA ALA A 59 -12.91 16.37 1.74
C ALA A 59 -11.53 16.71 1.18
N THR A 60 -11.44 17.75 0.34
CA THR A 60 -10.15 18.22 -0.22
C THR A 60 -9.22 18.72 0.88
N GLY A 61 -9.75 19.41 1.89
CA GLY A 61 -8.96 19.86 3.05
C GLY A 61 -8.39 18.69 3.85
N VAL A 62 -9.22 17.68 4.15
CA VAL A 62 -8.78 16.48 4.87
C VAL A 62 -7.77 15.67 4.05
N LEU A 63 -8.02 15.51 2.74
CA LEU A 63 -7.09 14.84 1.82
C LEU A 63 -5.73 15.55 1.82
N GLY A 64 -5.71 16.88 1.73
CA GLY A 64 -4.48 17.65 1.78
C GLY A 64 -3.69 17.42 3.09
N SER A 65 -4.38 17.41 4.23
CA SER A 65 -3.74 17.10 5.52
C SER A 65 -3.18 15.67 5.55
N LEU A 66 -3.93 14.68 5.05
CA LEU A 66 -3.49 13.30 5.00
C LEU A 66 -2.27 13.14 4.08
N MET A 67 -2.26 13.80 2.92
CA MET A 67 -1.11 13.78 2.00
C MET A 67 0.14 14.42 2.61
N LEU A 68 -0.02 15.50 3.40
CA LEU A 68 1.09 16.10 4.13
C LEU A 68 1.66 15.14 5.18
N THR A 69 0.82 14.52 6.01
CA THR A 69 1.25 13.52 6.99
C THR A 69 1.95 12.34 6.32
N ALA A 70 1.36 11.82 5.24
CA ALA A 70 1.90 10.73 4.45
C ALA A 70 3.26 11.10 3.82
N GLY A 71 3.41 12.31 3.27
CA GLY A 71 4.66 12.81 2.72
C GLY A 71 5.75 13.01 3.78
N LEU A 72 5.39 13.48 4.97
CA LEU A 72 6.30 13.57 6.11
C LEU A 72 6.76 12.18 6.57
N SER A 73 5.85 11.21 6.67
CA SER A 73 6.19 9.82 7.02
C SER A 73 7.11 9.20 5.96
N ALA A 74 6.78 9.40 4.68
CA ALA A 74 7.56 8.89 3.57
C ALA A 74 9.00 9.44 3.54
N SER A 75 9.15 10.76 3.76
CA SER A 75 10.46 11.44 3.73
C SER A 75 11.31 11.19 4.97
N SER A 76 10.70 11.13 6.16
CA SER A 76 11.42 10.95 7.42
C SER A 76 11.77 9.49 7.72
N ASN A 77 10.83 8.56 7.48
CA ASN A 77 10.95 7.18 7.95
C ASN A 77 11.15 6.18 6.81
N CYS A 78 10.73 6.51 5.58
CA CYS A 78 10.73 5.57 4.45
C CYS A 78 11.73 5.91 3.35
N GLY A 79 12.59 6.91 3.59
CA GLY A 79 13.71 7.25 2.72
C GLY A 79 13.30 7.78 1.37
N VAL A 80 12.13 8.43 1.26
CA VAL A 80 11.71 9.14 0.04
C VAL A 80 12.39 10.50 -0.01
N GLY A 81 13.24 10.71 -1.01
CA GLY A 81 13.89 11.99 -1.24
C GLY A 81 12.90 13.05 -1.77
N PHE A 82 13.22 14.33 -1.60
CA PHE A 82 12.41 15.43 -2.14
C PHE A 82 12.25 15.37 -3.68
N ASN A 83 13.22 14.77 -4.38
CA ASN A 83 13.17 14.53 -5.83
C ASN A 83 12.24 13.37 -6.24
N GLU A 84 11.85 12.52 -5.30
CA GLU A 84 10.90 11.43 -5.52
C GLU A 84 9.46 11.86 -5.23
N VAL A 85 9.26 12.93 -4.46
CA VAL A 85 7.94 13.52 -4.18
C VAL A 85 7.35 14.07 -5.49
N GLY A 86 6.14 13.63 -5.83
CA GLY A 86 5.47 14.00 -7.09
C GLY A 86 5.87 13.16 -8.30
N THR A 87 6.68 12.11 -8.10
CA THR A 87 6.93 11.11 -9.15
C THR A 87 5.81 10.07 -9.17
N PRO A 88 5.59 9.37 -10.31
CA PRO A 88 4.63 8.26 -10.38
C PRO A 88 4.90 7.14 -9.36
N MET A 89 6.17 6.95 -8.96
CA MET A 89 6.53 6.00 -7.91
C MET A 89 5.88 6.39 -6.58
N PHE A 90 6.00 7.66 -6.19
CA PHE A 90 5.43 8.15 -4.94
C PHE A 90 3.90 8.23 -4.98
N GLU A 91 3.31 8.60 -6.12
CA GLU A 91 1.85 8.58 -6.31
C GLU A 91 1.28 7.17 -6.15
N TYR A 92 1.95 6.15 -6.72
CA TYR A 92 1.53 4.77 -6.56
C TYR A 92 1.70 4.29 -5.11
N ALA A 93 2.79 4.68 -4.44
CA ALA A 93 2.99 4.36 -3.02
C ALA A 93 1.90 4.98 -2.13
N LEU A 94 1.54 6.24 -2.36
CA LEU A 94 0.44 6.93 -1.67
C LEU A 94 -0.91 6.27 -1.92
N ARG A 95 -1.15 5.79 -3.14
CA ARG A 95 -2.36 5.06 -3.48
C ARG A 95 -2.47 3.77 -2.67
N LEU A 96 -1.41 2.94 -2.66
CA LEU A 96 -1.39 1.70 -1.87
C LEU A 96 -1.57 1.97 -0.37
N TYR A 97 -0.92 3.03 0.14
CA TYR A 97 -1.10 3.49 1.52
C TYR A 97 -2.56 3.88 1.80
N GLY A 98 -3.18 4.68 0.92
CA GLY A 98 -4.58 5.09 1.05
C GLY A 98 -5.57 3.92 0.96
N GLU A 99 -5.35 2.97 0.04
CA GLU A 99 -6.16 1.75 -0.08
C GLU A 99 -6.10 0.91 1.20
N HIS A 100 -4.91 0.79 1.81
CA HIS A 100 -4.76 0.12 3.10
C HIS A 100 -5.53 0.82 4.22
N LEU A 101 -5.36 2.15 4.38
CA LEU A 101 -6.10 2.91 5.39
C LEU A 101 -7.62 2.79 5.20
N GLY A 102 -8.10 2.85 3.97
CA GLY A 102 -9.52 2.69 3.65
C GLY A 102 -10.05 1.30 4.01
N THR A 103 -9.24 0.26 3.78
CA THR A 103 -9.57 -1.12 4.18
C THR A 103 -9.71 -1.23 5.69
N VAL A 104 -8.76 -0.69 6.45
CA VAL A 104 -8.82 -0.69 7.93
C VAL A 104 -10.07 0.03 8.45
N VAL A 105 -10.43 1.18 7.85
CA VAL A 105 -11.66 1.90 8.22
C VAL A 105 -12.90 1.05 7.94
N LEU A 106 -12.96 0.37 6.80
CA LEU A 106 -14.08 -0.47 6.41
C LEU A 106 -14.21 -1.68 7.34
N GLU A 107 -13.13 -2.42 7.57
CA GLU A 107 -13.09 -3.57 8.48
C GLU A 107 -13.57 -3.18 9.89
N ARG A 108 -13.03 -2.10 10.46
CA ARG A 108 -13.46 -1.59 11.78
C ARG A 108 -14.92 -1.16 11.80
N SER A 109 -15.46 -0.69 10.66
CA SER A 109 -16.87 -0.33 10.56
C SER A 109 -17.75 -1.57 10.52
N LEU A 110 -17.33 -2.64 9.84
CA LEU A 110 -18.03 -3.92 9.81
C LEU A 110 -18.03 -4.59 11.19
N ASP A 111 -16.88 -4.60 11.88
CA ASP A 111 -16.76 -5.11 13.25
C ASP A 111 -17.68 -4.35 14.21
N ALA A 112 -17.80 -3.04 14.05
CA ALA A 112 -18.67 -2.21 14.88
C ALA A 112 -20.18 -2.42 14.63
N MET A 113 -20.57 -3.04 13.51
CA MET A 113 -21.97 -3.28 13.17
C MET A 113 -22.51 -4.60 13.74
N ASP A 114 -21.72 -5.36 14.52
CA ASP A 114 -22.08 -6.68 15.06
C ASP A 114 -22.74 -7.57 13.99
N LEU A 115 -22.26 -7.47 12.74
CA LEU A 115 -22.81 -8.25 11.65
C LEU A 115 -22.55 -9.73 11.98
N PRO A 116 -23.57 -10.61 11.96
CA PRO A 116 -23.36 -12.04 12.12
C PRO A 116 -22.65 -12.55 10.86
N MET A 117 -21.32 -12.42 10.84
CA MET A 117 -20.44 -13.05 9.87
C MET A 117 -20.04 -14.42 10.42
N GLN A 118 -21.05 -15.27 10.68
CA GLN A 118 -20.93 -16.71 10.91
C GLN A 118 -22.12 -17.42 10.26
#